data_AF-A0A3C1CAR0-F1
#
_entry.id   AF-A0A3C1CAR0-F1
#
_cell.length_a   1.000
_cell.length_b   1.000
_cell.length_c   1.000
_cell.angle_alpha   90.00
_cell.angle_beta   90.00
_cell.angle_gamma   90.00
#
_symmetry.space_group_name_H-M   'P 1'
#
loop_
_entity.id
_entity.type
_entity.pdbx_description
1 polymer ?
#
loop_
_entity_poly.entity_id
_entity_poly.type
_entity_poly.pdbx_seq_one_letter_code
_entity_poly.pdbx_strand_id
1 'polypeptide(L)'
;MIKASPTRDTLRVLFVGNSYTYYNNLIQMVSLISDSLETKLICTKSTAGGTNLGEHWNEQKGLQSRTLIEKGHYNIVVLQDHSMRPIEAADSLVYFGNLFCDLIKKRGARPFIYNTWSREKTPSTQKQINEGYKELASKCNAARVPVGDCWQKVLERLPSASLYISDGSHPSNLGTFITALCFVKAITGKLPSSLPTVFNYYDRDGETFRIMQVGKEEMALCMDVVNGIINQAL
;
A
#
# COMPACT_ATOMS: atom_id res chain seq x y z
N MET A 1 -4.19 -34.99 -16.15
CA MET A 1 -5.03 -34.85 -14.93
C MET A 1 -5.04 -33.40 -14.51
N ILE A 2 -6.16 -32.70 -14.70
CA ILE A 2 -6.34 -31.32 -14.24
C ILE A 2 -6.61 -31.42 -12.73
N LYS A 3 -5.61 -31.12 -11.90
CA LYS A 3 -5.87 -30.92 -10.47
C LYS A 3 -6.75 -29.68 -10.36
N ALA A 4 -7.98 -29.85 -9.88
CA ALA A 4 -8.78 -28.73 -9.42
C ALA A 4 -7.94 -28.00 -8.35
N SER A 5 -7.52 -26.78 -8.67
CA SER A 5 -6.90 -25.90 -7.67
C SER A 5 -7.92 -25.74 -6.55
N PRO A 6 -7.56 -25.96 -5.27
CA PRO A 6 -8.49 -25.67 -4.18
C PRO A 6 -8.95 -24.22 -4.31
N THR A 7 -10.23 -23.96 -4.00
CA THR A 7 -10.79 -22.60 -3.98
C THR A 7 -9.93 -21.74 -3.06
N ARG A 8 -9.18 -20.80 -3.64
CA ARG A 8 -8.28 -19.92 -2.89
C ARG A 8 -9.09 -18.84 -2.20
N ASP A 9 -8.81 -18.59 -0.93
CA ASP A 9 -9.40 -17.46 -0.22
C ASP A 9 -9.04 -16.17 -0.95
N THR A 10 -10.04 -15.33 -1.16
CA THR A 10 -9.90 -14.11 -1.96
C THR A 10 -10.34 -12.91 -1.13
N LEU A 11 -9.47 -11.91 -1.01
CA LEU A 11 -9.79 -10.65 -0.36
C LEU A 11 -9.85 -9.51 -1.38
N ARG A 12 -10.97 -8.80 -1.40
CA ARG A 12 -11.16 -7.58 -2.19
C ARG A 12 -10.62 -6.39 -1.39
N VAL A 13 -9.64 -5.70 -1.96
CA VAL A 13 -8.94 -4.59 -1.31
C VAL A 13 -9.10 -3.32 -2.14
N LEU A 14 -9.67 -2.27 -1.56
CA LEU A 14 -9.69 -0.94 -2.18
C LEU A 14 -8.56 -0.09 -1.64
N PHE A 15 -7.75 0.51 -2.51
CA PHE A 15 -6.80 1.54 -2.13
C PHE A 15 -7.36 2.93 -2.46
N VAL A 16 -7.56 3.76 -1.42
CA VAL A 16 -7.93 5.17 -1.53
C VAL A 16 -6.69 6.01 -1.31
N GLY A 17 -6.29 6.80 -2.30
CA GLY A 17 -5.07 7.59 -2.20
C GLY A 17 -4.76 8.39 -3.46
N ASN A 18 -3.50 8.63 -3.73
CA ASN A 18 -3.05 9.46 -4.84
C ASN A 18 -1.91 8.81 -5.64
N SER A 19 -0.97 9.61 -6.11
CA SER A 19 0.19 9.12 -6.85
C SER A 19 1.01 8.10 -6.07
N TYR A 20 1.09 8.18 -4.73
CA TYR A 20 1.79 7.15 -3.93
C TYR A 20 1.09 5.77 -3.97
N THR A 21 -0.15 5.73 -4.45
CA THR A 21 -0.93 4.51 -4.66
C THR A 21 -0.93 4.05 -6.12
N TYR A 22 -0.98 4.97 -7.11
CA TYR A 22 -1.02 4.54 -8.52
C TYR A 22 0.35 4.42 -9.20
N TYR A 23 1.41 5.03 -8.67
CA TYR A 23 2.74 4.97 -9.29
C TYR A 23 3.23 3.53 -9.41
N ASN A 24 3.93 3.25 -10.51
CA ASN A 24 4.49 1.93 -10.85
C ASN A 24 3.53 0.76 -10.62
N ASN A 25 2.22 1.01 -10.77
CA ASN A 25 1.18 -0.03 -10.66
C ASN A 25 1.21 -0.79 -9.32
N LEU A 26 1.40 -0.08 -8.19
CA LEU A 26 1.48 -0.68 -6.86
C LEU A 26 0.38 -1.73 -6.57
N ILE A 27 -0.89 -1.43 -6.86
CA ILE A 27 -1.99 -2.35 -6.55
C ILE A 27 -1.93 -3.65 -7.38
N GLN A 28 -1.41 -3.58 -8.61
CA GLN A 28 -1.17 -4.75 -9.45
C GLN A 28 -0.01 -5.55 -8.88
N MET A 29 1.05 -4.89 -8.41
CA MET A 29 2.16 -5.56 -7.72
C MET A 29 1.73 -6.29 -6.45
N VAL A 30 0.87 -5.67 -5.62
CA VAL A 30 0.27 -6.34 -4.44
C VAL A 30 -0.50 -7.60 -4.86
N SER A 31 -1.31 -7.48 -5.92
CA SER A 31 -2.09 -8.60 -6.45
C SER A 31 -1.17 -9.71 -6.96
N LEU A 32 -0.15 -9.39 -7.77
CA LEU A 32 0.81 -10.34 -8.35
C LEU A 32 1.64 -11.06 -7.29
N ILE A 33 2.14 -10.35 -6.28
CA ILE A 33 2.93 -10.98 -5.21
C ILE A 33 2.06 -11.97 -4.43
N SER A 34 0.76 -11.71 -4.28
CA SER A 34 -0.16 -12.67 -3.63
C SER A 34 -0.53 -13.89 -4.49
N ASP A 35 -0.13 -13.95 -5.78
CA ASP A 35 -0.52 -15.04 -6.68
C ASP A 35 0.00 -16.42 -6.29
N SER A 36 1.04 -16.53 -5.49
CA SER A 36 1.54 -17.82 -4.98
C SER A 36 1.12 -18.12 -3.54
N LEU A 37 0.35 -17.24 -2.89
CA LEU A 37 -0.09 -17.41 -1.50
C LEU A 37 -1.45 -18.13 -1.40
N GLU A 38 -1.77 -18.66 -0.23
CA GLU A 38 -3.09 -19.26 0.03
C GLU A 38 -4.23 -18.23 -0.16
N THR A 39 -4.02 -17.00 0.29
CA THR A 39 -4.95 -15.88 0.12
C THR A 39 -4.54 -14.99 -1.05
N LYS A 40 -5.39 -14.89 -2.07
CA LYS A 40 -5.24 -13.96 -3.19
C LYS A 40 -5.82 -12.60 -2.84
N LEU A 41 -5.07 -11.54 -3.13
CA LEU A 41 -5.55 -10.16 -3.01
C LEU A 41 -6.03 -9.67 -4.38
N ILE A 42 -7.29 -9.22 -4.45
CA ILE A 42 -7.86 -8.53 -5.62
C ILE A 42 -7.91 -7.05 -5.29
N CYS A 43 -6.98 -6.30 -5.85
CA CYS A 43 -6.84 -4.88 -5.52
C CYS A 43 -7.48 -3.98 -6.59
N THR A 44 -8.25 -3.00 -6.13
CA THR A 44 -8.74 -1.86 -6.94
C THR A 44 -8.29 -0.56 -6.30
N LYS A 45 -8.46 0.59 -6.99
CA LYS A 45 -8.06 1.89 -6.46
C LYS A 45 -9.05 3.00 -6.79
N SER A 46 -9.09 4.00 -5.92
CA SER A 46 -9.72 5.31 -6.13
C SER A 46 -8.63 6.36 -5.93
N THR A 47 -8.13 6.93 -7.03
CA THR A 47 -6.94 7.81 -6.97
C THR A 47 -7.01 8.99 -7.92
N ALA A 48 -6.51 10.13 -7.46
CA ALA A 48 -6.23 11.31 -8.28
C ALA A 48 -4.91 11.95 -7.84
N GLY A 49 -4.23 12.66 -8.73
CA GLY A 49 -2.94 13.28 -8.43
C GLY A 49 -3.02 14.28 -7.27
N GLY A 50 -2.10 14.16 -6.31
CA GLY A 50 -1.96 15.10 -5.20
C GLY A 50 -3.14 15.17 -4.23
N THR A 51 -4.09 14.22 -4.23
CA THR A 51 -5.27 14.33 -3.38
C THR A 51 -5.03 14.00 -1.91
N ASN A 52 -5.76 14.69 -1.04
CA ASN A 52 -5.84 14.41 0.39
C ASN A 52 -7.17 13.73 0.79
N LEU A 53 -7.27 13.19 2.00
CA LEU A 53 -8.47 12.49 2.47
C LEU A 53 -9.72 13.36 2.49
N GLY A 54 -9.61 14.67 2.73
CA GLY A 54 -10.74 15.59 2.64
C GLY A 54 -11.30 15.69 1.22
N GLU A 55 -10.44 15.74 0.22
CA GLU A 55 -10.85 15.73 -1.20
C GLU A 55 -11.48 14.39 -1.59
N HIS A 56 -10.97 13.26 -1.08
CA HIS A 56 -11.59 11.94 -1.25
C HIS A 56 -12.96 11.86 -0.59
N TRP A 57 -13.10 12.38 0.64
CA TRP A 57 -14.37 12.37 1.37
C TRP A 57 -15.43 13.18 0.64
N ASN A 58 -15.04 14.32 0.08
CA ASN A 58 -15.94 15.18 -0.69
C ASN A 58 -16.06 14.77 -2.17
N GLU A 59 -15.46 13.65 -2.58
CA GLU A 59 -15.51 13.12 -3.95
C GLU A 59 -15.11 14.15 -5.02
N GLN A 60 -14.11 14.96 -4.70
CA GLN A 60 -13.59 16.01 -5.59
C GLN A 60 -12.73 15.41 -6.71
N LYS A 61 -12.45 16.19 -7.76
CA LYS A 61 -11.60 15.76 -8.89
C LYS A 61 -12.07 14.47 -9.58
N GLY A 62 -13.38 14.22 -9.59
CA GLY A 62 -13.98 13.02 -10.17
C GLY A 62 -13.75 11.74 -9.35
N LEU A 63 -13.25 11.86 -8.12
CA LEU A 63 -13.12 10.73 -7.21
C LEU A 63 -14.49 10.16 -6.81
N GLN A 64 -14.54 8.86 -6.57
CA GLN A 64 -15.74 8.15 -6.13
C GLN A 64 -15.46 7.32 -4.88
N SER A 65 -14.57 7.79 -4.01
CA SER A 65 -13.99 6.98 -2.94
C SER A 65 -15.05 6.51 -1.94
N ARG A 66 -15.96 7.38 -1.50
CA ARG A 66 -17.08 6.98 -0.64
C ARG A 66 -18.02 6.03 -1.38
N THR A 67 -18.44 6.38 -2.59
CA THR A 67 -19.33 5.56 -3.41
C THR A 67 -18.79 4.14 -3.60
N LEU A 68 -17.48 3.99 -3.86
CA LEU A 68 -16.81 2.70 -3.98
C LEU A 68 -16.82 1.93 -2.66
N ILE A 69 -16.53 2.57 -1.51
CA ILE A 69 -16.60 1.92 -0.20
C ILE A 69 -18.02 1.43 0.10
N GLU A 70 -19.03 2.23 -0.23
CA GLU A 70 -20.43 1.91 0.07
C GLU A 70 -20.99 0.76 -0.75
N LYS A 71 -20.57 0.64 -2.02
CA LYS A 71 -21.16 -0.30 -2.98
C LYS A 71 -20.23 -1.45 -3.40
N GLY A 72 -18.94 -1.34 -3.12
CA GLY A 72 -17.91 -2.21 -3.71
C GLY A 72 -17.68 -3.54 -3.02
N HIS A 73 -18.35 -3.79 -1.88
CA HIS A 73 -18.23 -5.03 -1.08
C HIS A 73 -16.77 -5.44 -0.85
N TYR A 74 -15.98 -4.52 -0.30
CA TYR A 74 -14.56 -4.76 0.00
C TYR A 74 -14.41 -5.46 1.35
N ASN A 75 -13.40 -6.32 1.48
CA ASN A 75 -12.99 -6.87 2.78
C ASN A 75 -12.08 -5.88 3.51
N ILE A 76 -11.25 -5.17 2.75
CA ILE A 76 -10.26 -4.23 3.27
C ILE A 76 -10.31 -2.94 2.47
N VAL A 77 -10.17 -1.80 3.17
CA VAL A 77 -9.98 -0.50 2.54
C VAL A 77 -8.72 0.13 3.13
N VAL A 78 -7.77 0.43 2.25
CA VAL A 78 -6.51 1.10 2.56
C VAL A 78 -6.68 2.60 2.34
N LEU A 79 -6.36 3.39 3.36
CA LEU A 79 -6.43 4.85 3.37
C LEU A 79 -5.04 5.45 3.35
N GLN A 80 -4.79 6.31 2.36
CA GLN A 80 -3.56 7.09 2.21
C GLN A 80 -3.91 8.56 2.04
N ASP A 81 -3.32 9.42 2.87
CA ASP A 81 -3.45 10.86 2.73
C ASP A 81 -2.30 11.46 1.90
N HIS A 82 -2.41 12.72 1.50
CA HIS A 82 -1.33 13.43 0.82
C HIS A 82 -0.03 13.41 1.66
N SER A 83 1.12 13.24 1.00
CA SER A 83 2.38 12.81 1.63
C SER A 83 2.86 13.66 2.80
N MET A 84 2.56 14.97 2.78
CA MET A 84 2.94 15.90 3.85
C MET A 84 1.80 16.23 4.83
N ARG A 85 0.56 15.79 4.60
CA ARG A 85 -0.58 16.07 5.48
C ARG A 85 -0.43 15.54 6.91
N PRO A 86 0.23 14.38 7.16
CA PRO A 86 0.54 13.97 8.53
C PRO A 86 1.31 15.01 9.36
N ILE A 87 2.00 15.95 8.71
CA ILE A 87 2.77 17.03 9.36
C ILE A 87 2.03 18.36 9.21
N GLU A 88 1.65 18.72 7.99
CA GLU A 88 1.11 20.04 7.65
C GLU A 88 -0.34 20.26 8.11
N ALA A 89 -1.11 19.19 8.29
CA ALA A 89 -2.52 19.23 8.67
C ALA A 89 -2.95 17.93 9.36
N ALA A 90 -2.27 17.58 10.47
CA ALA A 90 -2.50 16.34 11.21
C ALA A 90 -3.95 16.22 11.73
N ASP A 91 -4.55 17.34 12.12
CA ASP A 91 -5.96 17.43 12.52
C ASP A 91 -6.91 17.01 11.39
N SER A 92 -6.64 17.47 10.15
CA SER A 92 -7.40 17.10 8.95
C SER A 92 -7.23 15.62 8.60
N LEU A 93 -6.00 15.11 8.66
CA LEU A 93 -5.70 13.68 8.50
C LEU A 93 -6.56 12.85 9.46
N VAL A 94 -6.55 13.20 10.74
CA VAL A 94 -7.28 12.48 11.78
C VAL A 94 -8.79 12.61 11.62
N TYR A 95 -9.29 13.80 11.28
CA TYR A 95 -10.72 14.04 11.10
C TYR A 95 -11.29 13.24 9.93
N PHE A 96 -10.76 13.42 8.71
CA PHE A 96 -11.27 12.71 7.53
C PHE A 96 -10.92 11.23 7.56
N GLY A 97 -9.76 10.86 8.10
CA GLY A 97 -9.40 9.47 8.33
C GLY A 97 -10.41 8.76 9.23
N ASN A 98 -10.84 9.39 10.33
CA ASN A 98 -11.84 8.80 11.22
C ASN A 98 -13.21 8.64 10.52
N LEU A 99 -13.66 9.65 9.76
CA LEU A 99 -14.89 9.56 8.98
C LEU A 99 -14.87 8.37 7.99
N PHE A 100 -13.74 8.15 7.32
CA PHE A 100 -13.57 6.98 6.46
C PHE A 100 -13.53 5.68 7.26
N CYS A 101 -12.79 5.60 8.37
CA CYS A 101 -12.75 4.38 9.19
C CYS A 101 -14.16 3.97 9.65
N ASP A 102 -14.98 4.93 10.07
CA ASP A 102 -16.38 4.69 10.48
C ASP A 102 -17.22 4.17 9.32
N LEU A 103 -17.11 4.78 8.14
CA LEU A 103 -17.79 4.33 6.92
C LEU A 103 -17.37 2.90 6.54
N ILE A 104 -16.06 2.61 6.54
CA ILE A 104 -15.49 1.31 6.19
C ILE A 104 -16.03 0.22 7.11
N LYS A 105 -15.98 0.45 8.43
CA LYS A 105 -16.50 -0.50 9.43
C LYS A 105 -18.00 -0.69 9.34
N LYS A 106 -18.76 0.39 9.09
CA LYS A 106 -20.22 0.33 8.87
C LYS A 106 -20.58 -0.57 7.67
N ARG A 107 -19.69 -0.70 6.68
CA ARG A 107 -19.86 -1.59 5.53
C ARG A 107 -19.25 -2.98 5.75
N GLY A 108 -18.81 -3.31 6.96
CA GLY A 108 -18.24 -4.62 7.31
C GLY A 108 -16.81 -4.85 6.82
N ALA A 109 -16.16 -3.80 6.31
CA ALA A 109 -14.78 -3.86 5.85
C ALA A 109 -13.81 -3.46 6.98
N ARG A 110 -12.54 -3.84 6.86
CA ARG A 110 -11.49 -3.47 7.80
C ARG A 110 -10.65 -2.30 7.27
N PRO A 111 -10.51 -1.20 8.04
CA PRO A 111 -9.66 -0.08 7.64
C PRO A 111 -8.18 -0.40 7.87
N PHE A 112 -7.36 -0.09 6.87
CA PHE A 112 -5.91 -0.14 6.89
C PHE A 112 -5.36 1.26 6.61
N ILE A 113 -4.43 1.74 7.41
CA ILE A 113 -3.80 3.05 7.27
C ILE A 113 -2.44 2.86 6.62
N TYR A 114 -2.25 3.47 5.44
CA TYR A 114 -1.01 3.45 4.70
C TYR A 114 -0.06 4.50 5.26
N ASN A 115 0.80 4.09 6.20
CA ASN A 115 1.84 4.96 6.75
C ASN A 115 2.95 5.15 5.72
N THR A 116 2.94 6.27 5.01
CA THR A 116 3.89 6.58 3.93
C THR A 116 5.30 6.92 4.45
N TRP A 117 6.20 7.23 3.51
CA TRP A 117 7.58 7.62 3.74
C TRP A 117 7.79 9.15 3.70
N SER A 118 8.90 9.62 4.28
CA SER A 118 9.43 10.98 4.13
C SER A 118 9.97 11.21 2.73
N ARG A 119 9.93 12.45 2.23
CA ARG A 119 10.63 12.81 0.98
C ARG A 119 12.15 12.68 1.16
N GLU A 120 12.85 12.35 0.07
CA GLU A 120 14.30 12.10 0.03
C GLU A 120 15.12 13.27 0.59
N LYS A 121 14.68 14.51 0.34
CA LYS A 121 15.35 15.73 0.81
C LYS A 121 15.10 16.05 2.29
N THR A 122 14.14 15.39 2.93
CA THR A 122 13.71 15.66 4.31
C THR A 122 13.56 14.36 5.10
N PRO A 123 14.59 13.49 5.17
CA PRO A 123 14.49 12.17 5.81
C PRO A 123 14.17 12.26 7.32
N SER A 124 14.55 13.37 7.96
CA SER A 124 14.26 13.63 9.38
C SER A 124 12.77 13.71 9.72
N THR A 125 11.90 13.90 8.72
CA THR A 125 10.45 14.01 8.92
C THR A 125 9.74 12.68 9.13
N GLN A 126 10.40 11.53 8.89
CA GLN A 126 9.78 10.21 8.96
C GLN A 126 9.10 9.94 10.31
N LYS A 127 9.74 10.36 11.41
CA LYS A 127 9.17 10.19 12.76
C LYS A 127 7.84 10.91 12.92
N GLN A 128 7.72 12.15 12.44
CA GLN A 128 6.48 12.94 12.53
C GLN A 128 5.38 12.33 11.66
N ILE A 129 5.73 11.85 10.46
CA ILE A 129 4.79 11.13 9.58
C ILE A 129 4.24 9.88 10.29
N ASN A 130 5.13 9.11 10.92
CA ASN A 130 4.75 7.91 11.67
C ASN A 130 3.82 8.24 12.85
N GLU A 131 4.09 9.32 13.57
CA GLU A 131 3.27 9.75 14.70
C GLU A 131 1.85 10.12 14.27
N GLY A 132 1.69 10.91 13.19
CA GLY A 132 0.36 11.28 12.67
C GLY A 132 -0.47 10.08 12.23
N TYR A 133 0.13 9.12 11.51
CA TYR A 133 -0.57 7.89 11.12
C TYR A 133 -0.82 6.93 12.28
N LYS A 134 0.06 6.90 13.30
CA LYS A 134 -0.15 6.15 14.53
C LYS A 134 -1.34 6.70 15.32
N GLU A 135 -1.46 8.03 15.41
CA GLU A 135 -2.60 8.68 16.05
C GLU A 135 -3.91 8.30 15.35
N LEU A 136 -3.98 8.47 14.02
CA LEU A 136 -5.16 8.09 13.24
C LEU A 136 -5.52 6.61 13.43
N ALA A 137 -4.56 5.71 13.27
CA ALA A 137 -4.79 4.27 13.42
C ALA A 137 -5.29 3.91 14.82
N SER A 138 -4.73 4.51 15.87
CA SER A 138 -5.17 4.32 17.25
C SER A 138 -6.59 4.84 17.46
N LYS A 139 -6.88 6.07 17.00
CA LYS A 139 -8.17 6.72 17.20
C LYS A 139 -9.32 5.93 16.55
N CYS A 140 -9.08 5.43 15.35
CA CYS A 140 -10.10 4.69 14.62
C CYS A 140 -9.93 3.16 14.70
N ASN A 141 -9.12 2.63 15.62
CA ASN A 141 -8.81 1.19 15.77
C ASN A 141 -8.63 0.47 14.42
N ALA A 142 -7.67 0.96 13.62
CA ALA A 142 -7.33 0.46 12.29
C ALA A 142 -5.94 -0.15 12.28
N ALA A 143 -5.69 -1.06 11.33
CA ALA A 143 -4.36 -1.61 11.11
C ALA A 143 -3.45 -0.54 10.49
N ARG A 144 -2.26 -0.29 11.04
CA ARG A 144 -1.27 0.62 10.44
C ARG A 144 -0.22 -0.18 9.66
N VAL A 145 -0.13 0.01 8.35
CA VAL A 145 0.91 -0.63 7.51
C VAL A 145 2.16 0.27 7.51
N PRO A 146 3.28 -0.16 8.12
CA PRO A 146 4.43 0.69 8.41
C PRO A 146 5.40 0.83 7.22
N VAL A 147 4.93 1.33 6.07
CA VAL A 147 5.75 1.39 4.84
C VAL A 147 6.96 2.32 5.00
N GLY A 148 6.78 3.50 5.60
CA GLY A 148 7.88 4.41 5.87
C GLY A 148 8.98 3.83 6.76
N ASP A 149 8.60 3.03 7.77
CA ASP A 149 9.54 2.32 8.63
C ASP A 149 10.38 1.30 7.82
N CYS A 150 9.75 0.55 6.91
CA CYS A 150 10.43 -0.39 6.03
C CYS A 150 11.38 0.30 5.04
N TRP A 151 10.98 1.44 4.47
CA TRP A 151 11.84 2.23 3.59
C TRP A 151 13.07 2.75 4.32
N GLN A 152 12.89 3.34 5.49
CA GLN A 152 13.99 3.81 6.33
C GLN A 152 14.95 2.66 6.63
N LYS A 153 14.43 1.47 6.95
CA LYS A 153 15.27 0.30 7.26
C LYS A 153 16.06 -0.24 6.06
N VAL A 154 15.52 -0.17 4.85
CA VAL A 154 16.29 -0.49 3.65
C VAL A 154 17.42 0.51 3.45
N LEU A 155 17.15 1.81 3.56
CA LEU A 155 18.18 2.85 3.38
C LEU A 155 19.27 2.77 4.46
N GLU A 156 18.94 2.36 5.68
CA GLU A 156 19.94 2.08 6.73
C GLU A 156 20.89 0.94 6.35
N ARG A 157 20.38 -0.11 5.69
CA ARG A 157 21.15 -1.33 5.35
C ARG A 157 21.84 -1.24 3.99
N LEU A 158 21.27 -0.48 3.07
CA LEU A 158 21.79 -0.24 1.73
C LEU A 158 21.57 1.23 1.38
N PRO A 159 22.47 2.14 1.83
CA PRO A 159 22.34 3.58 1.57
C PRO A 159 22.30 3.97 0.09
N SER A 160 22.82 3.11 -0.79
CA SER A 160 22.80 3.30 -2.24
C SER A 160 21.50 2.84 -2.92
N ALA A 161 20.54 2.27 -2.16
CA ALA A 161 19.27 1.81 -2.72
C ALA A 161 18.46 2.98 -3.29
N SER A 162 18.07 2.89 -4.56
CA SER A 162 17.20 3.89 -5.18
C SER A 162 15.74 3.56 -4.87
N LEU A 163 15.18 4.13 -3.81
CA LEU A 163 13.75 3.98 -3.47
C LEU A 163 12.86 5.07 -4.08
N TYR A 164 13.45 6.17 -4.51
CA TYR A 164 12.78 7.32 -5.12
C TYR A 164 13.11 7.39 -6.61
N ILE A 165 12.20 7.96 -7.39
CA ILE A 165 12.59 8.54 -8.70
C ILE A 165 13.25 9.90 -8.49
N SER A 166 13.69 10.53 -9.59
CA SER A 166 14.47 11.77 -9.57
C SER A 166 13.81 12.98 -8.88
N ASP A 167 12.50 12.93 -8.61
CA ASP A 167 11.81 13.99 -7.87
C ASP A 167 11.95 13.89 -6.34
N GLY A 168 12.55 12.81 -5.82
CA GLY A 168 12.77 12.58 -4.40
C GLY A 168 11.49 12.39 -3.59
N SER A 169 10.37 12.05 -4.24
CA SER A 169 9.05 11.89 -3.62
C SER A 169 8.38 10.59 -4.07
N HIS A 170 8.22 10.38 -5.37
CA HIS A 170 7.53 9.20 -5.89
C HIS A 170 8.44 7.96 -5.85
N PRO A 171 7.86 6.77 -5.70
CA PRO A 171 8.65 5.55 -5.57
C PRO A 171 9.30 5.17 -6.90
N SER A 172 10.51 4.63 -6.84
CA SER A 172 11.10 3.83 -7.91
C SER A 172 10.41 2.46 -8.01
N ASN A 173 10.86 1.60 -8.93
CA ASN A 173 10.43 0.20 -8.95
C ASN A 173 10.74 -0.51 -7.62
N LEU A 174 11.94 -0.31 -7.06
CA LEU A 174 12.32 -0.90 -5.78
C LEU A 174 11.48 -0.36 -4.62
N GLY A 175 11.24 0.96 -4.57
CA GLY A 175 10.37 1.58 -3.58
C GLY A 175 8.92 1.06 -3.66
N THR A 176 8.42 0.82 -4.86
CA THR A 176 7.08 0.25 -5.08
C THR A 176 7.05 -1.23 -4.66
N PHE A 177 8.11 -1.98 -4.96
CA PHE A 177 8.23 -3.38 -4.60
C PHE A 177 8.19 -3.60 -3.09
N ILE A 178 9.01 -2.89 -2.30
CA ILE A 178 8.98 -3.02 -0.84
C ILE A 178 7.63 -2.58 -0.26
N THR A 179 7.02 -1.56 -0.83
CA THR A 179 5.67 -1.13 -0.46
C THR A 179 4.64 -2.24 -0.70
N ALA A 180 4.70 -2.90 -1.85
CA ALA A 180 3.80 -4.01 -2.16
C ALA A 180 4.01 -5.20 -1.19
N LEU A 181 5.26 -5.52 -0.86
CA LEU A 181 5.58 -6.53 0.17
C LEU A 181 4.97 -6.17 1.53
N CYS A 182 5.03 -4.91 1.95
CA CYS A 182 4.44 -4.46 3.21
C CYS A 182 2.94 -4.78 3.27
N PHE A 183 2.18 -4.48 2.20
CA PHE A 183 0.75 -4.76 2.14
C PHE A 183 0.44 -6.25 2.11
N VAL A 184 1.17 -7.03 1.29
CA VAL A 184 0.96 -8.48 1.23
C VAL A 184 1.24 -9.11 2.59
N LYS A 185 2.35 -8.76 3.24
CA LYS A 185 2.71 -9.26 4.57
C LYS A 185 1.69 -8.82 5.63
N ALA A 186 1.30 -7.54 5.64
CA ALA A 186 0.34 -7.02 6.61
C ALA A 186 -1.04 -7.67 6.51
N ILE A 187 -1.51 -7.95 5.28
CA ILE A 187 -2.85 -8.49 5.05
C ILE A 187 -2.88 -10.02 5.24
N THR A 188 -1.87 -10.74 4.73
CA THR A 188 -1.88 -12.21 4.69
C THR A 188 -1.04 -12.85 5.80
N GLY A 189 -0.20 -12.07 6.49
CA GLY A 189 0.80 -12.57 7.43
C GLY A 189 2.00 -13.28 6.78
N LYS A 190 1.96 -13.50 5.46
CA LYS A 190 2.97 -14.27 4.72
C LYS A 190 3.55 -13.46 3.56
N LEU A 191 4.76 -13.82 3.16
CA LEU A 191 5.34 -13.45 1.87
C LEU A 191 5.70 -14.74 1.14
N PRO A 192 5.67 -14.75 -0.21
CA PRO A 192 6.13 -15.90 -0.96
C PRO A 192 7.58 -16.25 -0.64
N SER A 193 7.92 -17.53 -0.56
CA SER A 193 9.29 -17.99 -0.36
C SER A 193 10.20 -17.70 -1.56
N SER A 194 9.62 -17.51 -2.73
CA SER A 194 10.31 -17.09 -3.95
C SER A 194 9.44 -16.16 -4.77
N LEU A 195 10.09 -15.21 -5.43
CA LEU A 195 9.49 -14.25 -6.36
C LEU A 195 10.34 -14.15 -7.62
N PRO A 196 9.74 -13.97 -8.80
CA PRO A 196 10.49 -13.71 -10.03
C PRO A 196 11.12 -12.31 -9.99
N THR A 197 12.27 -12.13 -10.63
CA THR A 197 12.91 -10.81 -10.78
C THR A 197 12.22 -9.94 -11.83
N VAL A 198 11.44 -10.56 -12.72
CA VAL A 198 10.61 -9.89 -13.74
C VAL A 198 9.16 -10.23 -13.48
N PHE A 199 8.36 -9.20 -13.20
CA PHE A 199 6.92 -9.32 -13.03
C PHE A 199 6.24 -8.98 -14.35
N ASN A 200 5.35 -9.88 -14.77
CA ASN A 200 4.53 -9.70 -15.95
C ASN A 200 3.05 -9.63 -15.54
N TYR A 201 2.26 -8.89 -16.31
CA TYR A 201 0.82 -8.81 -16.16
C TYR A 201 0.15 -9.23 -17.46
N TYR A 202 -1.06 -9.80 -17.34
CA TYR A 202 -1.89 -10.20 -18.47
C TYR A 202 -2.99 -9.16 -18.66
N ASP A 203 -3.14 -8.64 -19.87
CA ASP A 203 -4.28 -7.79 -20.19
C ASP A 203 -5.57 -8.62 -20.40
N ARG A 204 -6.65 -7.94 -20.80
CA ARG A 204 -7.95 -8.56 -21.01
C ARG A 204 -8.00 -9.54 -22.18
N ASP A 205 -7.06 -9.42 -23.12
CA ASP A 205 -6.98 -10.19 -24.35
C ASP A 205 -5.97 -11.36 -24.19
N GLY A 206 -5.34 -11.48 -23.01
CA GLY A 206 -4.39 -12.53 -22.67
C GLY A 206 -2.93 -12.20 -23.02
N GLU A 207 -2.68 -10.99 -23.53
CA GLU A 207 -1.34 -10.55 -23.89
C GLU A 207 -0.52 -10.23 -22.64
N THR A 208 0.76 -10.59 -22.69
CA THR A 208 1.65 -10.44 -21.54
C THR A 208 2.57 -9.24 -21.72
N PHE A 209 2.69 -8.39 -20.70
CA PHE A 209 3.66 -7.30 -20.69
C PHE A 209 4.41 -7.22 -19.36
N ARG A 210 5.67 -6.79 -19.42
CA ARG A 210 6.51 -6.55 -18.24
C ARG A 210 5.98 -5.34 -17.49
N ILE A 211 5.61 -5.52 -16.22
CA ILE A 211 5.13 -4.43 -15.36
C ILE A 211 6.23 -3.89 -14.43
N MET A 212 7.17 -4.75 -14.01
CA MET A 212 8.27 -4.36 -13.12
C MET A 212 9.44 -5.34 -13.23
N GLN A 213 10.65 -4.84 -13.00
CA GLN A 213 11.84 -5.65 -12.77
C GLN A 213 12.59 -5.10 -11.56
N VAL A 214 13.05 -6.01 -10.69
CA VAL A 214 13.80 -5.68 -9.46
C VAL A 214 14.99 -6.64 -9.34
N GLY A 215 16.14 -6.15 -8.87
CA GLY A 215 17.34 -6.96 -8.67
C GLY A 215 17.15 -8.02 -7.58
N LYS A 216 17.73 -9.21 -7.77
CA LYS A 216 17.57 -10.34 -6.84
C LYS A 216 18.06 -10.02 -5.41
N GLU A 217 19.19 -9.34 -5.30
CA GLU A 217 19.79 -8.96 -4.01
C GLU A 217 18.93 -7.91 -3.29
N GLU A 218 18.46 -6.90 -4.01
CA GLU A 218 17.56 -5.88 -3.48
C GLU A 218 16.23 -6.49 -3.03
N MET A 219 15.67 -7.42 -3.81
CA MET A 219 14.45 -8.14 -3.42
C MET A 219 14.63 -8.92 -2.12
N ALA A 220 15.76 -9.64 -1.98
CA ALA A 220 16.06 -10.40 -0.77
C ALA A 220 16.18 -9.47 0.45
N LEU A 221 16.86 -8.33 0.31
CA LEU A 221 16.95 -7.31 1.35
C LEU A 221 15.56 -6.79 1.74
N CYS A 222 14.71 -6.42 0.77
CA CYS A 222 13.38 -5.91 1.04
C CYS A 222 12.49 -6.95 1.75
N MET A 223 12.55 -8.22 1.34
CA MET A 223 11.81 -9.30 2.01
C MET A 223 12.25 -9.49 3.46
N ASP A 224 13.56 -9.46 3.72
CA ASP A 224 14.11 -9.58 5.06
C ASP A 224 13.69 -8.40 5.96
N VAL A 225 13.79 -7.18 5.44
CA VAL A 225 13.33 -5.96 6.14
C VAL A 225 11.84 -6.05 6.49
N VAL A 226 10.98 -6.41 5.53
CA VAL A 226 9.54 -6.48 5.76
C VAL A 226 9.18 -7.57 6.78
N ASN A 227 9.82 -8.74 6.72
CA ASN A 227 9.59 -9.80 7.70
C ASN A 227 10.07 -9.43 9.11
N GLY A 228 11.09 -8.57 9.24
CA GLY A 228 11.59 -8.11 10.54
C GLY A 228 10.76 -7.00 11.19
N ILE A 229 9.95 -6.27 10.41
CA ILE A 229 9.12 -5.16 10.90
C ILE A 229 7.64 -5.57 11.05
N ILE A 230 7.11 -6.38 10.12
CA ILE A 230 5.72 -6.81 10.09
C ILE A 230 5.66 -8.29 10.47
N ASN A 231 5.58 -8.58 11.77
CA ASN A 231 5.81 -9.92 12.30
C ASN A 231 4.58 -10.84 12.29
N GLN A 232 3.39 -10.29 12.05
CA GLN A 232 2.14 -11.03 11.93
C GLN A 232 1.17 -10.30 11.01
N ALA A 233 0.11 -10.98 10.58
CA ALA A 233 -1.01 -10.31 9.93
C ALA A 233 -1.57 -9.24 10.89
N LEU A 234 -1.82 -8.05 10.35
CA LEU A 234 -2.30 -6.92 11.12
C LEU A 234 -3.81 -6.94 11.23
#